data_AF-A0ABC9T8D7-F1
#
_entry.id   AF-A0ABC9T8D7-F1
#
_cell.length_a   1.000
_cell.length_b   1.000
_cell.length_c   1.000
_cell.angle_alpha   90.00
_cell.angle_beta   90.00
_cell.angle_gamma   90.00
#
_symmetry.space_group_name_H-M   'P 1'
#
loop_
_entity.id
_entity.type
_entity.pdbx_description
1 polymer ?
#
loop_
_entity_poly.entity_id
_entity_poly.type
_entity_poly.pdbx_seq_one_letter_code
_entity_poly.pdbx_strand_id
1 'polypeptide(L)'
;PKKHYKKLLTKQLEEVVADSVAVNMVNAYYKTLAEFNKGNREWFVLAMLCIELGVKPDNASAQELSALQMIASNITGNQAPLLNPDIKNAFEGAIKA
;
A
#
# COMPACT_ATOMS: atom_id res chain seq x y z
N PRO A 1 12.75 33.35 -26.25
CA PRO A 1 11.86 33.31 -27.44
C PRO A 1 10.82 32.16 -27.34
N LYS A 2 9.57 32.41 -27.79
CA LYS A 2 8.32 31.64 -27.54
C LYS A 2 8.40 30.10 -27.54
N LYS A 3 9.32 29.49 -28.29
CA LYS A 3 9.55 28.02 -28.30
C LYS A 3 10.00 27.46 -26.94
N HIS A 4 10.78 28.21 -26.17
CA HIS A 4 11.25 27.80 -24.84
C HIS A 4 10.11 27.74 -23.82
N TYR A 5 9.26 28.78 -23.81
CA TYR A 5 8.07 28.82 -22.94
C TYR A 5 7.05 27.75 -23.30
N LYS A 6 6.82 27.49 -24.60
CA LYS A 6 5.92 26.41 -25.03
C LYS A 6 6.40 25.03 -24.55
N LYS A 7 7.71 24.75 -24.62
CA LYS A 7 8.29 23.50 -24.08
C LYS A 7 8.14 23.39 -22.57
N LEU A 8 8.36 24.47 -21.82
CA LEU A 8 8.18 24.48 -20.37
C LEU A 8 6.72 24.25 -19.97
N LEU A 9 5.77 24.93 -20.64
CA LEU A 9 4.34 24.76 -20.41
C LEU A 9 3.86 23.34 -20.74
N THR A 10 4.33 22.76 -21.86
CA THR A 10 4.01 21.37 -22.22
C THR A 10 4.60 20.39 -21.21
N LYS A 11 5.84 20.58 -20.77
CA LYS A 11 6.48 19.72 -19.76
C LYS A 11 5.78 19.80 -18.40
N GLN A 12 5.42 21.00 -17.94
CA GLN A 12 4.66 21.19 -16.70
C GLN A 12 3.27 20.55 -16.78
N LEU A 13 2.60 20.63 -17.95
CA LEU A 13 1.33 19.97 -18.16
C LEU A 13 1.46 18.44 -18.13
N GLU A 14 2.49 17.89 -18.79
CA GLU A 14 2.78 16.44 -18.78
C GLU A 14 3.09 15.93 -17.37
N GLU A 15 3.86 16.68 -16.58
CA GLU A 15 4.19 16.36 -15.19
C GLU A 15 2.95 16.38 -14.29
N VAL A 16 2.13 17.43 -14.37
CA VAL A 16 0.85 17.52 -13.64
C VAL A 16 -0.13 16.41 -14.05
N VAL A 17 -0.18 16.05 -15.33
CA VAL A 17 -1.02 14.95 -15.82
C VAL A 17 -0.49 13.60 -15.33
N ALA A 18 0.82 13.36 -15.37
CA ALA A 18 1.43 12.14 -14.86
C ALA A 18 1.20 11.98 -13.35
N ASP A 19 1.36 13.07 -12.58
CA ASP A 19 1.04 13.12 -11.15
C ASP A 19 -0.45 12.83 -10.91
N SER A 20 -1.34 13.37 -11.74
CA SER A 20 -2.77 13.10 -11.66
C SER A 20 -3.12 11.63 -11.96
N VAL A 21 -2.45 11.00 -12.94
CA VAL A 21 -2.66 9.59 -13.28
C VAL A 21 -2.13 8.68 -12.18
N ALA A 22 -0.94 8.95 -11.65
CA ALA A 22 -0.37 8.19 -10.55
C ALA A 22 -1.28 8.22 -9.32
N VAL A 23 -1.77 9.40 -8.92
CA VAL A 23 -2.72 9.56 -7.81
C VAL A 23 -4.03 8.82 -8.08
N ASN A 24 -4.56 8.90 -9.31
CA ASN A 24 -5.79 8.19 -9.67
C ASN A 24 -5.64 6.67 -9.58
N MET A 25 -4.51 6.13 -10.03
CA MET A 25 -4.21 4.71 -9.94
C MET A 25 -4.06 4.26 -8.48
N VAL A 26 -3.32 5.01 -7.66
CA VAL A 26 -3.19 4.75 -6.23
C VAL A 26 -4.56 4.77 -5.54
N ASN A 27 -5.42 5.72 -5.88
CA ASN A 27 -6.78 5.80 -5.34
C ASN A 27 -7.64 4.60 -5.76
N ALA A 28 -7.49 4.11 -6.98
CA ALA A 28 -8.17 2.89 -7.43
C ALA A 28 -7.72 1.67 -6.61
N TYR A 29 -6.40 1.46 -6.45
CA TYR A 29 -5.87 0.41 -5.59
C TYR A 29 -6.36 0.54 -4.15
N TYR A 30 -6.30 1.75 -3.59
CA TYR A 30 -6.78 2.03 -2.22
C TYR A 30 -8.23 1.60 -2.04
N LYS A 31 -9.13 2.00 -2.95
CA LYS A 31 -10.56 1.64 -2.85
C LYS A 31 -10.75 0.14 -2.86
N THR A 32 -10.09 -0.58 -3.77
CA THR A 32 -10.17 -2.04 -3.84
C THR A 32 -9.65 -2.71 -2.56
N LEU A 33 -8.46 -2.30 -2.08
CA LEU A 33 -7.87 -2.85 -0.87
C LEU A 33 -8.68 -2.50 0.39
N ALA A 34 -9.28 -1.31 0.43
CA ALA A 34 -10.16 -0.89 1.53
C ALA A 34 -11.43 -1.77 1.60
N GLU A 35 -12.04 -2.11 0.46
CA GLU A 35 -13.18 -3.03 0.43
C GLU A 35 -12.79 -4.44 0.90
N PHE A 36 -11.62 -4.96 0.50
CA PHE A 36 -11.13 -6.25 1.01
C PHE A 36 -10.90 -6.24 2.52
N ASN A 37 -10.25 -5.19 3.03
CA ASN A 37 -10.00 -5.04 4.46
C ASN A 37 -11.30 -4.90 5.27
N LYS A 38 -12.33 -4.26 4.71
CA LYS A 38 -13.66 -4.15 5.34
C LYS A 38 -14.42 -5.46 5.32
N GLY A 39 -14.33 -6.22 4.21
CA GLY A 39 -15.04 -7.48 4.04
C GLY A 39 -14.50 -8.59 4.93
N ASN A 40 -13.20 -8.92 4.80
CA ASN A 40 -12.54 -9.90 5.65
C ASN A 40 -11.13 -9.42 6.00
N ARG A 41 -11.01 -8.78 7.17
CA ARG A 41 -9.75 -8.23 7.66
C ARG A 41 -8.66 -9.29 7.84
N GLU A 42 -9.01 -10.50 8.27
CA GLU A 42 -8.04 -11.56 8.50
C GLU A 42 -7.42 -12.05 7.18
N TRP A 43 -8.24 -12.28 6.16
CA TRP A 43 -7.75 -12.63 4.83
C TRP A 43 -6.96 -11.50 4.18
N PHE A 44 -7.38 -10.26 4.37
CA PHE A 44 -6.64 -9.09 3.90
C PHE A 44 -5.24 -9.05 4.54
N VAL A 45 -5.14 -9.18 5.87
CA VAL A 45 -3.85 -9.17 6.58
C VAL A 45 -2.99 -10.36 6.15
N LEU A 46 -3.56 -11.56 6.04
CA LEU A 46 -2.84 -12.75 5.58
C LEU A 46 -2.27 -12.55 4.17
N ALA A 47 -3.06 -11.99 3.24
CA ALA A 47 -2.60 -11.69 1.89
C ALA A 47 -1.46 -10.66 1.88
N MET A 48 -1.55 -9.61 2.69
CA MET A 48 -0.47 -8.62 2.85
C MET A 48 0.82 -9.28 3.36
N LEU A 49 0.73 -10.14 4.38
CA LEU A 49 1.90 -10.85 4.92
C LEU A 49 2.54 -11.77 3.87
N CYS A 50 1.72 -12.51 3.11
CA CYS A 50 2.20 -13.35 2.01
C CYS A 50 2.98 -12.54 0.96
N ILE A 51 2.48 -11.36 0.58
CA ILE A 51 3.15 -10.47 -0.38
C ILE A 51 4.48 -9.97 0.17
N GLU A 52 4.49 -9.40 1.38
CA GLU A 52 5.68 -8.79 1.98
C GLU A 52 6.79 -9.80 2.28
N LEU A 53 6.43 -11.05 2.61
CA LEU A 53 7.37 -12.11 2.91
C LEU A 53 7.74 -12.95 1.67
N GLY A 54 7.18 -12.64 0.49
CA GLY A 54 7.43 -13.37 -0.74
C GLY A 54 6.90 -14.81 -0.74
N VAL A 55 5.94 -15.12 0.13
CA VAL A 55 5.34 -16.46 0.27
C VAL A 55 4.10 -16.55 -0.62
N LYS A 56 4.13 -17.44 -1.61
CA LYS A 56 2.95 -17.72 -2.44
C LYS A 56 2.08 -18.77 -1.76
N PRO A 57 0.80 -18.47 -1.44
CA PRO A 57 -0.04 -19.40 -0.68
C PRO A 57 -0.24 -20.77 -1.34
N ASP A 58 -0.20 -20.83 -2.67
CA ASP A 58 -0.37 -22.05 -3.46
C ASP A 58 0.85 -22.98 -3.46
N ASN A 59 2.03 -22.46 -3.10
CA ASN A 59 3.29 -23.19 -3.06
C ASN A 59 3.93 -23.22 -1.66
N ALA A 60 3.30 -22.60 -0.67
CA ALA A 60 3.78 -22.52 0.70
C ALA A 60 3.65 -23.87 1.41
N SER A 61 4.62 -24.17 2.28
CA SER A 61 4.51 -25.31 3.18
C SER A 61 3.39 -25.12 4.21
N ALA A 62 2.88 -26.23 4.77
CA ALA A 62 1.87 -26.18 5.83
C ALA A 62 2.36 -25.40 7.07
N GLN A 63 3.66 -25.47 7.36
CA GLN A 63 4.25 -24.75 8.48
C GLN A 63 4.28 -23.23 8.23
N GLU A 64 4.66 -22.79 7.03
CA GLU A 64 4.61 -21.37 6.65
C GLU A 64 3.18 -20.83 6.70
N LEU A 65 2.22 -21.56 6.12
CA LEU A 65 0.82 -21.15 6.14
C LEU A 65 0.28 -21.05 7.56
N SER A 66 0.57 -22.03 8.42
CA SER A 66 0.13 -22.01 9.82
C SER A 66 0.74 -20.84 10.60
N ALA A 67 2.03 -20.56 10.40
CA ALA A 67 2.69 -19.42 11.03
C ALA A 67 2.07 -18.08 10.59
N LEU A 68 1.85 -17.91 9.28
CA LEU A 68 1.24 -16.70 8.71
C LEU A 68 -0.19 -16.49 9.21
N GLN A 69 -0.99 -17.56 9.28
CA GLN A 69 -2.34 -17.52 9.84
C GLN A 69 -2.31 -17.08 11.31
N MET A 70 -1.46 -17.68 12.13
CA MET A 70 -1.32 -17.29 13.54
C MET A 70 -0.95 -15.81 13.69
N ILE A 71 -0.02 -15.31 12.89
CA ILE A 71 0.38 -13.89 12.90
C ILE A 71 -0.80 -13.01 12.47
N ALA A 72 -1.52 -13.36 11.40
CA ALA A 72 -2.68 -12.63 10.93
C ALA A 72 -3.78 -12.56 12.00
N SER A 73 -4.13 -13.69 12.61
CA SER A 73 -5.13 -13.75 13.69
C SER A 73 -4.71 -12.93 14.91
N ASN A 74 -3.43 -12.90 15.26
CA ASN A 74 -2.93 -12.07 16.37
C ASN A 74 -3.05 -10.57 16.05
N ILE A 75 -2.76 -10.15 14.81
CA ILE A 75 -2.89 -8.76 14.39
C ILE A 75 -4.36 -8.33 14.40
N THR A 76 -5.27 -9.17 13.89
CA THR A 76 -6.70 -8.85 13.82
C THR A 76 -7.37 -8.90 15.20
N GLY A 77 -7.08 -9.91 16.00
CA GLY A 77 -7.68 -10.11 17.33
C GLY A 77 -7.25 -9.07 18.36
N ASN A 78 -5.97 -8.66 18.35
CA ASN A 78 -5.45 -7.66 19.29
C ASN A 78 -5.57 -6.22 18.79
N GLN A 79 -6.20 -6.00 17.62
CA GLN A 79 -6.20 -4.71 16.92
C GLN A 79 -4.79 -4.11 16.75
N ALA A 80 -3.77 -4.96 16.63
CA ALA A 80 -2.41 -4.49 16.49
C ALA A 80 -2.25 -3.72 15.17
N PRO A 81 -1.47 -2.63 15.16
CA PRO A 81 -1.17 -1.93 13.93
C PRO A 81 -0.38 -2.83 12.98
N LEU A 82 -0.82 -2.89 11.72
CA LEU A 82 -0.09 -3.62 10.66
C LEU A 82 1.20 -2.88 10.27
N LEU A 83 1.18 -1.55 10.33
CA LEU A 83 2.33 -0.72 9.98
C LEU A 83 3.38 -0.75 11.10
N ASN A 84 4.64 -0.87 10.68
CA ASN A 84 5.77 -0.65 11.57
C ASN A 84 5.69 0.77 12.18
N PRO A 85 5.84 0.93 13.52
CA PRO A 85 5.85 2.23 14.19
C PRO A 85 6.79 3.26 13.55
N ASP A 86 7.96 2.84 13.05
CA ASP A 86 8.94 3.74 12.43
C ASP A 86 8.40 4.40 11.16
N ILE A 87 7.62 3.65 10.35
CA ILE A 87 6.97 4.18 9.15
C ILE A 87 5.91 5.21 9.54
N LYS A 88 5.12 4.90 10.58
CA LYS A 88 4.10 5.83 11.10
C LYS A 88 4.75 7.11 11.63
N ASN A 89 5.83 6.98 12.41
CA ASN A 89 6.56 8.12 12.96
C ASN A 89 7.19 8.98 11.86
N ALA A 90 7.74 8.36 10.80
CA ALA A 90 8.29 9.09 9.66
C ALA A 90 7.22 9.92 8.95
N PHE A 91 6.01 9.36 8.73
CA PHE A 91 4.89 10.10 8.17
C PHE A 91 4.47 11.27 9.07
N GLU A 92 4.30 11.03 10.37
CA GLU A 92 3.91 12.08 11.32
C GLU A 92 4.96 13.19 11.43
N GLY A 93 6.25 12.86 11.32
CA GLY A 93 7.33 13.83 11.29
C GLY A 93 7.30 14.70 10.02
N ALA A 94 7.06 14.10 8.86
CA ALA A 94 7.02 14.79 7.57
C ALA A 94 5.88 15.81 7.44
N ILE A 95 4.74 15.59 8.10
CA ILE A 95 3.57 16.50 8.04
C ILE A 95 3.58 17.58 9.14
N LYS A 96 4.41 17.44 10.17
CA LYS A 96 4.57 18.41 11.27
C LYS A 96 5.73 19.39 11.03
N ALA A 97 6.61 19.09 10.07
CA ALA A 97 7.72 19.94 9.63
C ALA A 97 7.23 20.99 8.61
#